data_AF-X1T255-F1
#
_entry.id   AF-X1T255-F1
#
_cell.length_a   1.000
_cell.length_b   1.000
_cell.length_c   1.000
_cell.angle_alpha   90.00
_cell.angle_beta   90.00
_cell.angle_gamma   90.00
#
_symmetry.space_group_name_H-M   'P 1'
#
loop_
_entity.id
_entity.type
_entity.pdbx_description
1 polymer ?
#
loop_
_entity_poly.entity_id
_entity_poly.type
_entity_poly.pdbx_seq_one_letter_code
_entity_poly.pdbx_strand_id
1 'polypeptide(L)'
;YNEAEDIRLLYVAATRAKNLLVISSLNHKSNKSNPWHSLLKNITGEMNIIVPEAGLSEVKEKEKEVKSLFDGYKEIQKECGQWMKDLSKSSYCEKKPTDFKDEEKHRKIATVDVGGTAWGSAVHRIFDYLIKADPDEQLLSLHAENTLEKQGISLKRKGELVGIIRKFKKSDLYQRLKKAEFKYSEVPFTINIEPAHPFYAELAGQDSRSVIISGTIDLVFKEVDGWVVIDYKTDRPKNEKDYSKLVEVYQKQIAIYTQVWQEI
;
A
#
# COMPACT_ATOMS: atom_id res chain seq x y z
N TYR A 1 8.98 31.12 -4.43
CA TYR A 1 9.27 29.77 -4.94
C TYR A 1 9.78 29.85 -6.38
N ASN A 2 8.99 30.33 -7.34
CA ASN A 2 9.40 30.41 -8.76
C ASN A 2 10.70 31.22 -8.99
N GLU A 3 10.83 32.41 -8.40
CA GLU A 3 12.06 33.22 -8.54
C GLU A 3 13.31 32.52 -7.98
N ALA A 4 13.17 31.75 -6.90
CA ALA A 4 14.28 31.02 -6.30
C ALA A 4 14.72 29.85 -7.20
N GLU A 5 13.78 29.21 -7.89
CA GLU A 5 14.07 28.15 -8.84
C GLU A 5 14.72 28.70 -10.13
N ASP A 6 14.26 29.86 -10.62
CA ASP A 6 14.88 30.55 -11.76
C ASP A 6 16.35 30.91 -11.47
N ILE A 7 16.63 31.42 -10.26
CA ILE A 7 17.99 31.72 -9.81
C ILE A 7 18.84 30.44 -9.72
N ARG A 8 18.27 29.34 -9.20
CA ARG A 8 18.97 28.05 -9.08
C ARG A 8 19.38 27.50 -10.44
N LEU A 9 18.49 27.56 -11.42
CA LEU A 9 18.77 27.10 -12.79
C LEU A 9 19.88 27.94 -13.44
N LEU A 10 19.84 29.27 -13.26
CA LEU A 10 20.89 30.17 -13.73
C LEU A 10 22.25 29.86 -13.10
N TYR A 11 22.27 29.66 -11.77
CA TYR A 11 23.48 29.34 -11.02
C TYR A 11 24.11 28.02 -11.49
N VAL A 12 23.30 26.96 -11.65
CA VAL A 12 23.77 25.65 -12.11
C VAL A 12 24.33 25.74 -13.53
N ALA A 13 23.64 26.45 -14.44
CA ALA A 13 24.11 26.63 -15.81
C ALA A 13 25.43 27.39 -15.88
N ALA A 14 25.57 28.47 -15.08
CA ALA A 14 26.77 29.31 -15.06
C ALA A 14 27.98 28.62 -14.41
N THR A 15 27.78 27.81 -13.37
CA THR A 15 28.87 27.21 -12.59
C THR A 15 29.32 25.83 -13.06
N ARG A 16 28.48 25.10 -13.81
CA ARG A 16 28.88 23.80 -14.40
C ARG A 16 29.76 23.95 -15.65
N ALA A 17 29.71 25.11 -16.31
CA ALA A 17 30.60 25.40 -17.42
C ALA A 17 32.02 25.58 -16.88
N LYS A 18 32.87 24.55 -17.04
CA LYS A 18 34.24 24.54 -16.46
C LYS A 18 35.18 25.56 -17.11
N ASN A 19 35.11 25.70 -18.44
CA ASN A 19 36.08 26.49 -19.21
C ASN A 19 35.43 27.60 -20.06
N LEU A 20 34.22 27.38 -20.58
CA LEU A 20 33.52 28.32 -21.47
C LEU A 20 32.01 28.11 -21.40
N LEU A 21 31.24 29.20 -21.32
CA LEU A 21 29.79 29.22 -21.45
C LEU A 21 29.42 29.98 -22.72
N VAL A 22 28.75 29.31 -23.65
CA VAL A 22 28.26 29.92 -24.90
C VAL A 22 26.75 30.05 -24.81
N ILE A 23 26.24 31.28 -24.96
CA ILE A 23 24.80 31.56 -24.92
C ILE A 23 24.39 32.14 -26.27
N SER A 24 23.48 31.46 -26.96
CA SER A 24 22.88 31.99 -28.18
C SER A 24 21.90 33.11 -27.84
N SER A 25 22.06 34.27 -28.46
CA SER A 25 21.08 35.35 -28.41
C SER A 25 20.66 35.72 -29.82
N LEU A 26 19.35 35.72 -30.09
CA LEU A 26 18.81 36.26 -31.33
C LEU A 26 18.74 37.79 -31.22
N ASN A 27 19.15 38.48 -32.27
CA ASN A 27 19.24 39.94 -32.32
C ASN A 27 17.85 40.61 -32.50
N HIS A 28 16.88 40.26 -31.65
CA HIS A 28 15.59 40.92 -31.60
C HIS A 28 15.62 42.00 -30.51
N LYS A 29 15.12 43.19 -30.86
CA LYS A 29 15.07 44.43 -30.05
C LYS A 29 14.31 44.33 -28.71
N SER A 30 14.05 43.13 -28.20
CA SER A 30 13.49 42.84 -26.87
C SER A 30 13.93 41.45 -26.42
N ASN A 31 14.96 41.37 -25.58
CA ASN A 31 15.45 40.13 -24.99
C ASN A 31 14.69 39.72 -23.70
N LYS A 32 13.52 40.32 -23.42
CA LYS A 32 12.75 40.08 -22.18
C LYS A 32 12.26 38.64 -22.01
N SER A 33 12.03 37.91 -23.11
CA SER A 33 11.60 36.51 -23.08
C SER A 33 12.76 35.51 -23.10
N ASN A 34 14.01 35.98 -23.12
CA ASN A 34 15.17 35.10 -23.09
C ASN A 34 15.42 34.66 -21.63
N PRO A 35 15.35 33.35 -21.32
CA PRO A 35 15.57 32.85 -19.96
C PRO A 35 16.99 33.15 -19.44
N TRP A 36 17.93 33.46 -20.33
CA TRP A 36 19.32 33.80 -20.01
C TRP A 36 19.58 35.31 -19.95
N HIS A 37 18.55 36.14 -20.08
CA HIS A 37 18.71 37.59 -20.22
C HIS A 37 19.55 38.22 -19.11
N SER A 38 19.44 37.72 -17.88
CA SER A 38 20.24 38.18 -16.73
C SER A 38 21.75 37.99 -16.92
N LEU A 39 22.19 36.97 -17.65
CA LEU A 39 23.61 36.74 -17.98
C LEU A 39 24.09 37.62 -19.14
N LEU A 40 23.18 38.15 -19.95
CA LEU A 40 23.50 38.93 -21.16
C LEU A 40 23.64 40.44 -20.88
N LYS A 41 23.32 40.93 -19.67
CA LYS A 41 23.25 42.37 -19.35
C LYS A 41 24.60 43.10 -19.43
N ASN A 42 25.71 42.41 -19.20
CA ASN A 42 27.05 42.99 -19.12
C ASN A 42 28.01 42.45 -20.20
N ILE A 43 27.47 41.90 -21.30
CA ILE A 43 28.30 41.39 -22.40
C ILE A 43 28.89 42.57 -23.18
N THR A 44 30.21 42.57 -23.37
CA THR A 44 30.90 43.54 -24.21
C THR A 44 31.03 43.02 -25.64
N GLY A 45 31.20 43.92 -26.63
CA GLY A 45 31.30 43.53 -28.04
C GLY A 45 32.45 42.56 -28.34
N GLU A 46 33.50 42.56 -27.53
CA GLU A 46 34.65 41.65 -27.62
C GLU A 46 34.32 40.21 -27.19
N MET A 47 33.24 40.00 -26.44
CA MET A 47 32.76 38.68 -26.02
C MET A 47 31.86 38.01 -27.06
N ASN A 48 31.49 38.72 -28.12
CA ASN A 48 30.69 38.17 -29.21
C ASN A 48 31.57 37.30 -30.10
N ILE A 49 31.30 35.99 -30.07
CA ILE A 49 31.90 35.06 -31.02
C ILE A 49 31.11 35.19 -32.32
N ILE A 50 31.74 35.76 -33.34
CA ILE A 50 31.22 35.66 -34.72
C ILE A 50 31.37 34.20 -35.10
N VAL A 51 30.25 33.48 -35.14
CA VAL A 51 30.22 32.14 -35.70
C VAL A 51 30.29 32.34 -37.21
N PRO A 52 31.41 32.02 -37.90
CA PRO A 52 31.43 32.04 -39.35
C PRO A 52 30.32 31.11 -39.82
N GLU A 53 29.58 31.48 -40.87
CA GLU A 53 28.75 30.51 -41.57
C GLU A 53 29.67 29.36 -41.95
N ALA A 54 29.54 28.24 -41.23
CA ALA A 54 30.16 27.01 -41.65
C ALA A 54 29.57 26.76 -43.02
N GLY A 55 30.38 26.94 -44.06
CA GLY A 55 30.02 26.51 -45.40
C GLY A 55 29.60 25.07 -45.22
N LEU A 56 28.30 24.81 -45.30
CA LEU A 56 27.77 23.47 -45.36
C LEU A 56 28.45 22.91 -46.60
N SER A 57 29.51 22.11 -46.37
CA SER A 57 29.99 21.24 -47.41
C SER A 57 28.75 20.47 -47.80
N GLU A 58 28.34 20.56 -49.06
CA GLU A 58 27.31 19.69 -49.60
C GLU A 58 27.82 18.27 -49.39
N VAL A 59 27.51 17.71 -48.22
CA VAL A 59 27.57 16.28 -48.01
C VAL A 59 26.52 15.80 -48.97
N LYS A 60 26.97 15.23 -50.09
CA LYS A 60 26.14 14.33 -50.88
C LYS A 60 25.81 13.16 -49.96
N GLU A 61 24.83 13.38 -49.09
CA GLU A 61 24.15 12.33 -48.37
C GLU A 61 23.55 11.46 -49.47
N LYS A 62 24.11 10.25 -49.61
CA LYS A 62 23.36 9.19 -50.28
C LYS A 62 22.04 9.13 -49.54
N GLU A 63 20.95 9.48 -50.23
CA GLU A 63 19.58 9.38 -49.78
C GLU A 63 19.33 7.94 -49.28
N LYS A 64 19.63 7.68 -48.01
CA LYS A 64 18.82 6.77 -47.23
C LYS A 64 17.61 7.59 -46.86
N GLU A 65 16.42 7.12 -47.21
CA GLU A 65 15.14 7.71 -46.81
C GLU A 65 15.24 8.22 -45.37
N VAL A 66 15.44 9.52 -45.23
CA VAL A 66 15.40 10.17 -43.93
C VAL A 66 13.93 10.20 -43.61
N LYS A 67 13.45 9.20 -42.86
CA LYS A 67 12.17 9.33 -42.15
C LYS A 67 12.21 10.72 -41.50
N SER A 68 11.25 11.57 -41.85
CA SER A 68 11.19 12.92 -41.33
C SER A 68 11.39 12.88 -39.82
N LEU A 69 12.18 13.80 -39.25
CA LEU A 69 12.30 13.92 -37.78
C LEU A 69 10.92 13.93 -37.10
N PHE A 70 9.91 14.43 -37.81
CA PHE A 70 8.52 14.42 -37.38
C PHE A 70 7.88 13.02 -37.41
N ASP A 71 8.20 12.18 -38.39
CA ASP A 71 7.74 10.79 -38.45
C ASP A 71 8.44 9.93 -37.40
N GLY A 72 9.75 10.13 -37.20
CA GLY A 72 10.48 9.52 -36.09
C GLY A 72 9.94 9.93 -34.71
N TYR A 73 9.60 11.21 -34.54
CA TYR A 73 8.94 11.70 -33.33
C TYR A 73 7.57 11.05 -33.11
N LYS A 74 6.74 10.90 -34.15
CA LYS A 74 5.44 10.23 -34.07
C LYS A 74 5.57 8.74 -33.72
N GLU A 75 6.57 8.05 -34.26
CA GLU A 75 6.87 6.65 -33.93
C GLU A 75 7.23 6.51 -32.45
N ILE A 76 8.15 7.34 -31.95
CA ILE A 76 8.53 7.37 -30.54
C ILE A 76 7.32 7.71 -29.65
N GLN A 77 6.49 8.67 -30.05
CA GLN A 77 5.29 9.03 -29.29
C GLN A 77 4.28 7.87 -29.22
N LYS A 78 4.14 7.09 -30.30
CA LYS A 78 3.29 5.91 -30.36
C LYS A 78 3.85 4.77 -29.50
N GLU A 79 5.16 4.52 -29.56
CA GLU A 79 5.84 3.54 -28.72
C GLU A 79 5.75 3.88 -27.24
N CYS A 80 6.08 5.13 -26.87
CA CYS A 80 5.92 5.63 -25.50
C CYS A 80 4.47 5.54 -25.03
N GLY A 81 3.50 5.86 -25.89
CA GLY A 81 2.08 5.72 -25.59
C GLY A 81 1.67 4.28 -25.36
N GLN A 82 2.24 3.33 -26.11
CA GLN A 82 2.01 1.90 -25.93
C GLN A 82 2.66 1.38 -24.64
N TRP A 83 3.90 1.78 -24.35
CA TRP A 83 4.59 1.45 -23.11
C TRP A 83 3.85 1.98 -21.89
N MET A 84 3.36 3.22 -21.93
CA MET A 84 2.52 3.76 -20.84
C MET A 84 1.25 2.95 -20.67
N LYS A 85 0.58 2.54 -21.76
CA LYS A 85 -0.61 1.67 -21.67
C LYS A 85 -0.29 0.32 -21.06
N ASP A 86 0.81 -0.30 -21.45
CA ASP A 86 1.19 -1.61 -20.92
C ASP A 86 1.65 -1.55 -19.46
N LEU A 87 2.41 -0.52 -19.07
CA LEU A 87 2.78 -0.25 -17.67
C LEU A 87 1.59 0.15 -16.80
N SER A 88 0.53 0.71 -17.39
CA SER A 88 -0.69 1.07 -16.65
C SER A 88 -1.54 -0.15 -16.27
N LYS A 89 -1.32 -1.31 -16.91
CA LYS A 89 -2.01 -2.55 -16.55
C LYS A 89 -1.41 -3.12 -15.29
N SER A 90 -2.22 -3.26 -14.24
CA SER A 90 -1.77 -3.89 -13.00
C SER A 90 -1.33 -5.32 -13.26
N SER A 91 -0.10 -5.65 -12.88
CA SER A 91 0.51 -6.99 -13.01
C SER A 91 0.01 -7.97 -11.95
N TYR A 92 -0.61 -7.47 -10.88
CA TYR A 92 -1.17 -8.25 -9.79
C TYR A 92 -2.57 -7.76 -9.41
N CYS A 93 -3.28 -8.54 -8.60
CA CYS A 93 -4.46 -8.09 -7.87
C CYS A 93 -4.22 -8.18 -6.36
N GLU A 94 -4.70 -7.21 -5.60
CA GLU A 94 -4.60 -7.21 -4.15
C GLU A 94 -5.93 -7.68 -3.55
N LYS A 95 -5.87 -8.59 -2.59
CA LYS A 95 -7.04 -9.13 -1.88
C LYS A 95 -6.78 -9.22 -0.39
N LYS A 96 -7.85 -9.17 0.39
CA LYS A 96 -7.83 -9.42 1.83
C LYS A 96 -8.51 -10.75 2.13
N PRO A 97 -8.09 -11.46 3.18
CA PRO A 97 -8.79 -12.66 3.67
C PRO A 97 -10.28 -12.42 3.95
N THR A 98 -10.65 -11.20 4.33
CA THR A 98 -12.04 -10.80 4.54
C THR A 98 -12.87 -10.75 3.26
N ASP A 99 -12.26 -10.60 2.09
CA ASP A 99 -12.96 -10.52 0.81
C ASP A 99 -13.51 -11.90 0.38
N PHE A 100 -13.04 -12.96 1.02
CA PHE A 100 -13.48 -14.35 0.79
C PHE A 100 -14.59 -14.79 1.74
N LYS A 101 -15.08 -13.88 2.59
CA LYS A 101 -16.27 -14.11 3.42
C LYS A 101 -17.50 -14.24 2.52
N ASP A 102 -18.36 -15.21 2.83
CA ASP A 102 -19.64 -15.36 2.16
C ASP A 102 -20.61 -14.27 2.64
N GLU A 103 -20.51 -13.09 2.03
CA GLU A 103 -21.32 -11.90 2.33
C GLU A 103 -22.83 -12.15 2.15
N GLU A 104 -23.23 -13.00 1.20
CA GLU A 104 -24.64 -13.33 1.00
C GLU A 104 -25.21 -14.15 2.15
N LYS A 105 -24.45 -15.13 2.65
CA LYS A 105 -24.81 -15.89 3.85
C LYS A 105 -24.74 -15.02 5.10
N HIS A 106 -23.73 -14.17 5.21
CA HIS A 106 -23.55 -13.28 6.38
C HIS A 106 -24.73 -12.32 6.54
N ARG A 107 -25.20 -11.69 5.45
CA ARG A 107 -26.36 -10.78 5.46
C ARG A 107 -27.66 -11.45 5.89
N LYS A 108 -27.79 -12.77 5.75
CA LYS A 108 -28.98 -13.53 6.17
C LYS A 108 -29.00 -13.80 7.68
N ILE A 109 -27.89 -13.54 8.39
CA ILE A 109 -27.77 -13.78 9.82
C ILE A 109 -28.09 -12.49 10.55
N ALA A 110 -29.22 -12.47 11.27
CA ALA A 110 -29.57 -11.33 12.10
C ALA A 110 -28.67 -11.28 13.34
N THR A 111 -27.82 -10.25 13.42
CA THR A 111 -26.94 -10.00 14.56
C THR A 111 -27.49 -8.87 15.44
N VAL A 112 -27.10 -8.89 16.71
CA VAL A 112 -27.28 -7.76 17.63
C VAL A 112 -26.20 -6.74 17.29
N ASP A 113 -26.58 -5.47 17.09
CA ASP A 113 -25.61 -4.40 16.91
C ASP A 113 -24.82 -4.19 18.21
N VAL A 114 -23.51 -4.37 18.11
CA VAL A 114 -22.55 -4.20 19.20
C VAL A 114 -21.65 -2.98 18.99
N GLY A 115 -21.96 -2.10 18.03
CA GLY A 115 -21.17 -0.90 17.72
C GLY A 115 -20.20 -1.09 16.54
N GLY A 116 -20.53 -1.99 15.61
CA GLY A 116 -19.86 -2.15 14.32
C GLY A 116 -18.33 -2.31 14.35
N THR A 117 -17.67 -1.84 13.30
CA THR A 117 -16.22 -1.99 13.07
C THR A 117 -15.36 -1.34 14.14
N ALA A 118 -15.77 -0.20 14.70
CA ALA A 118 -15.04 0.48 15.76
C ALA A 118 -14.96 -0.40 17.01
N TRP A 119 -16.08 -1.02 17.41
CA TRP A 119 -16.12 -1.94 18.53
C TRP A 119 -15.28 -3.19 18.28
N GLY A 120 -15.38 -3.79 17.08
CA GLY A 120 -14.51 -4.89 16.67
C GLY A 120 -13.03 -4.53 16.84
N SER A 121 -12.62 -3.39 16.28
CA SER A 121 -11.24 -2.90 16.39
C SER A 121 -10.78 -2.68 17.84
N ALA A 122 -11.68 -2.22 18.72
CA ALA A 122 -11.38 -2.07 20.14
C ALA A 122 -11.17 -3.43 20.83
N VAL A 123 -11.99 -4.43 20.49
CA VAL A 123 -11.86 -5.81 21.00
C VAL A 123 -10.52 -6.41 20.56
N HIS A 124 -10.18 -6.36 19.27
CA HIS A 124 -8.91 -6.91 18.77
C HIS A 124 -7.69 -6.28 19.47
N ARG A 125 -7.67 -4.95 19.61
CA ARG A 125 -6.58 -4.23 20.29
C ARG A 125 -6.40 -4.64 21.74
N ILE A 126 -7.48 -4.81 22.50
CA ILE A 126 -7.36 -5.22 23.90
C ILE A 126 -6.93 -6.68 24.04
N PHE A 127 -7.34 -7.56 23.12
CA PHE A 127 -6.85 -8.94 23.06
C PHE A 127 -5.36 -8.99 22.72
N ASP A 128 -4.90 -8.20 21.74
CA ASP A 128 -3.48 -8.10 21.41
C ASP A 128 -2.63 -7.68 22.61
N TYR A 129 -3.07 -6.62 23.30
CA TYR A 129 -2.40 -6.13 24.50
C TYR A 129 -2.37 -7.20 25.61
N LEU A 130 -3.49 -7.91 25.81
CA LEU A 130 -3.56 -9.01 26.78
C LEU A 130 -2.54 -10.11 26.48
N ILE A 131 -2.42 -10.51 25.20
CA ILE A 131 -1.60 -11.66 24.80
C ILE A 131 -0.11 -11.32 24.85
N LYS A 132 0.26 -10.11 24.43
CA LYS A 132 1.65 -9.64 24.40
C LYS A 132 2.20 -9.24 25.78
N ALA A 133 1.40 -8.53 26.58
CA ALA A 133 1.89 -7.92 27.81
C ALA A 133 1.48 -8.67 29.09
N ASP A 134 0.47 -9.55 29.05
CA ASP A 134 -0.14 -10.22 30.21
C ASP A 134 -0.36 -9.25 31.41
N PRO A 135 -1.02 -8.10 31.20
CA PRO A 135 -1.13 -7.05 32.20
C PRO A 135 -2.03 -7.45 33.37
N ASP A 136 -1.80 -6.82 34.53
CA ASP A 136 -2.76 -6.84 35.63
C ASP A 136 -4.08 -6.13 35.26
N GLU A 137 -5.09 -6.25 36.14
CA GLU A 137 -6.41 -5.67 35.87
C GLU A 137 -6.41 -4.13 35.83
N GLN A 138 -5.48 -3.46 36.52
CA GLN A 138 -5.41 -1.99 36.53
C GLN A 138 -4.88 -1.48 35.19
N LEU A 139 -3.77 -2.03 34.72
CA LEU A 139 -3.18 -1.72 33.41
C LEU A 139 -4.13 -2.10 32.28
N LEU A 140 -4.81 -3.24 32.38
CA LEU A 140 -5.84 -3.65 31.42
C LEU A 140 -7.01 -2.65 31.35
N SER A 141 -7.50 -2.19 32.51
CA SER A 141 -8.57 -1.19 32.56
C SER A 141 -8.14 0.14 31.93
N LEU A 142 -6.92 0.60 32.21
CA LEU A 142 -6.39 1.84 31.63
C LEU A 142 -6.21 1.71 30.11
N HIS A 143 -5.71 0.57 29.64
CA HIS A 143 -5.56 0.30 28.22
C HIS A 143 -6.93 0.22 27.51
N ALA A 144 -7.94 -0.34 28.18
CA ALA A 144 -9.32 -0.37 27.67
C ALA A 144 -9.87 1.05 27.46
N GLU A 145 -9.67 1.96 28.42
CA GLU A 145 -10.08 3.37 28.30
C GLU A 145 -9.43 4.05 27.10
N ASN A 146 -8.11 3.97 27.00
CA ASN A 146 -7.35 4.53 25.88
C ASN A 146 -7.79 3.95 24.54
N THR A 147 -8.09 2.64 24.49
CA THR A 147 -8.56 1.97 23.28
C THR A 147 -9.93 2.48 22.85
N LEU A 148 -10.86 2.67 23.79
CA LEU A 148 -12.19 3.20 23.49
C LEU A 148 -12.12 4.64 22.99
N GLU A 149 -11.32 5.49 23.65
CA GLU A 149 -11.12 6.89 23.22
C GLU A 149 -10.55 6.96 21.80
N LYS A 150 -9.50 6.18 21.51
CA LYS A 150 -8.90 6.11 20.17
C LYS A 150 -9.85 5.63 19.08
N GLN A 151 -10.87 4.85 19.44
CA GLN A 151 -11.88 4.33 18.52
C GLN A 151 -13.14 5.22 18.49
N GLY A 152 -13.17 6.34 19.23
CA GLY A 152 -14.35 7.21 19.30
C GLY A 152 -15.55 6.58 20.00
N ILE A 153 -15.32 5.60 20.87
CA ILE A 153 -16.38 4.84 21.57
C ILE A 153 -16.57 5.42 22.97
N SER A 154 -17.83 5.51 23.41
CA SER A 154 -18.15 5.99 24.75
C SER A 154 -17.50 5.14 25.85
N LEU A 155 -16.81 5.80 26.78
CA LEU A 155 -16.19 5.19 27.97
C LEU A 155 -17.20 4.42 28.85
N LYS A 156 -18.50 4.69 28.73
CA LYS A 156 -19.56 3.90 29.40
C LYS A 156 -19.49 2.41 29.07
N ARG A 157 -18.93 2.06 27.90
CA ARG A 157 -18.76 0.66 27.46
C ARG A 157 -17.49 -0.01 27.98
N LYS A 158 -16.66 0.68 28.78
CA LYS A 158 -15.46 0.09 29.40
C LYS A 158 -15.76 -1.20 30.16
N GLY A 159 -16.83 -1.20 30.95
CA GLY A 159 -17.25 -2.39 31.71
C GLY A 159 -17.58 -3.57 30.81
N GLU A 160 -18.17 -3.33 29.63
CA GLU A 160 -18.44 -4.37 28.64
C GLU A 160 -17.13 -4.92 28.06
N LEU A 161 -16.21 -4.05 27.64
CA LEU A 161 -14.93 -4.44 27.02
C LEU A 161 -14.06 -5.26 27.97
N VAL A 162 -13.88 -4.77 29.21
CA VAL A 162 -13.15 -5.50 30.26
C VAL A 162 -13.89 -6.79 30.65
N GLY A 163 -15.21 -6.77 30.64
CA GLY A 163 -16.05 -7.96 30.86
C GLY A 163 -15.82 -9.07 29.84
N ILE A 164 -15.62 -8.73 28.56
CA ILE A 164 -15.26 -9.69 27.50
C ILE A 164 -13.92 -10.34 27.83
N ILE A 165 -12.89 -9.55 28.18
CA ILE A 165 -11.58 -10.10 28.55
C ILE A 165 -11.68 -11.02 29.76
N ARG A 166 -12.45 -10.64 30.79
CA ARG A 166 -12.63 -11.48 31.98
C ARG A 166 -13.30 -12.81 31.65
N LYS A 167 -14.27 -12.83 30.73
CA LYS A 167 -14.87 -14.08 30.24
C LYS A 167 -13.86 -14.90 29.45
N PHE A 168 -13.09 -14.26 28.58
CA PHE A 168 -12.04 -14.93 27.80
C PHE A 168 -10.97 -15.56 28.69
N LYS A 169 -10.47 -14.86 29.73
CA LYS A 169 -9.50 -15.40 30.70
C LYS A 169 -10.00 -16.68 31.41
N LYS A 170 -11.31 -16.87 31.51
CA LYS A 170 -11.95 -18.07 32.10
C LYS A 170 -12.23 -19.18 31.08
N SER A 171 -12.02 -18.95 29.79
CA SER A 171 -12.29 -19.93 28.74
C SER A 171 -11.18 -20.98 28.64
N ASP A 172 -11.54 -22.17 28.17
CA ASP A 172 -10.57 -23.25 27.89
C ASP A 172 -9.50 -22.81 26.87
N LEU A 173 -9.89 -21.97 25.92
CA LEU A 173 -8.98 -21.43 24.93
C LEU A 173 -7.85 -20.60 25.56
N TYR A 174 -8.17 -19.73 26.52
CA TYR A 174 -7.13 -18.97 27.22
C TYR A 174 -6.23 -19.87 28.07
N GLN A 175 -6.78 -20.93 28.68
CA GLN A 175 -5.98 -21.91 29.42
C GLN A 175 -5.02 -22.69 28.51
N ARG A 176 -5.44 -23.02 27.29
CA ARG A 176 -4.57 -23.60 26.25
C ARG A 176 -3.47 -22.62 25.86
N LEU A 177 -3.82 -21.37 25.58
CA LEU A 177 -2.88 -20.31 25.22
C LEU A 177 -1.82 -20.06 26.30
N LYS A 178 -2.17 -20.13 27.59
CA LYS A 178 -1.21 -19.97 28.69
C LYS A 178 -0.17 -21.08 28.77
N LYS A 179 -0.47 -22.27 28.24
CA LYS A 179 0.44 -23.42 28.17
C LYS A 179 1.29 -23.44 26.89
N ALA A 180 0.93 -22.63 25.89
CA ALA A 180 1.62 -22.60 24.61
C ALA A 180 3.02 -22.00 24.77
N GLU A 181 4.02 -22.67 24.18
CA GLU A 181 5.41 -22.19 24.16
C GLU A 181 5.53 -20.95 23.27
N PHE A 182 4.92 -20.99 22.09
CA PHE A 182 4.90 -19.90 21.14
C PHE A 182 3.48 -19.39 20.96
N LYS A 183 3.31 -18.06 21.04
CA LYS A 183 2.06 -17.37 20.78
C LYS A 183 2.33 -16.01 20.14
N TYR A 184 1.55 -15.69 19.13
CA TYR A 184 1.65 -14.45 18.38
C TYR A 184 0.25 -13.89 18.17
N SER A 185 0.05 -12.62 18.48
CA SER A 185 -1.20 -11.91 18.27
C SER A 185 -1.01 -10.74 17.31
N GLU A 186 -2.06 -10.44 16.54
CA GLU A 186 -2.07 -9.42 15.49
C GLU A 186 -0.86 -9.57 14.55
N VAL A 187 -0.71 -10.74 13.94
CA VAL A 187 0.41 -11.07 13.03
C VAL A 187 0.09 -10.55 11.63
N PRO A 188 0.73 -9.45 11.16
CA PRO A 188 0.52 -8.98 9.80
C PRO A 188 1.23 -9.92 8.83
N PHE A 189 0.64 -10.11 7.66
CA PHE A 189 1.27 -10.84 6.58
C PHE A 189 0.96 -10.21 5.22
N THR A 190 1.83 -10.50 4.27
CA THR A 190 1.63 -10.24 2.85
C THR A 190 2.30 -11.35 2.09
N ILE A 191 1.52 -12.09 1.29
CA ILE A 191 2.04 -13.17 0.45
C ILE A 191 1.64 -12.94 -0.99
N ASN A 192 2.52 -13.29 -1.93
CA ASN A 192 2.26 -13.24 -3.35
C ASN A 192 1.96 -14.67 -3.85
N ILE A 193 0.75 -14.88 -4.33
CA ILE A 193 0.27 -16.17 -4.86
C ILE A 193 0.31 -16.13 -6.39
N GLU A 194 1.25 -16.88 -6.96
CA GLU A 194 1.40 -17.02 -8.41
C GLU A 194 0.35 -17.97 -9.00
N PRO A 195 0.02 -17.85 -10.31
CA PRO A 195 -0.96 -18.71 -10.99
C PRO A 195 -0.73 -20.23 -10.86
N ALA A 196 0.53 -20.64 -10.67
CA ALA A 196 0.90 -22.05 -10.49
C ALA A 196 0.64 -22.59 -9.07
N HIS A 197 0.31 -21.73 -8.10
CA HIS A 197 0.12 -22.13 -6.71
C HIS A 197 -1.18 -22.96 -6.56
N PRO A 198 -1.18 -24.07 -5.79
CA PRO A 198 -2.36 -24.94 -5.66
C PRO A 198 -3.63 -24.21 -5.21
N PHE A 199 -3.46 -23.19 -4.38
CA PHE A 199 -4.54 -22.38 -3.82
C PHE A 199 -4.96 -21.19 -4.71
N TYR A 200 -4.28 -20.96 -5.84
CA TYR A 200 -4.55 -19.81 -6.72
C TYR A 200 -5.97 -19.80 -7.26
N ALA A 201 -6.52 -20.96 -7.66
CA ALA A 201 -7.86 -21.04 -8.24
C ALA A 201 -8.96 -20.56 -7.27
N GLU A 202 -8.82 -20.85 -5.97
CA GLU A 202 -9.76 -20.41 -4.94
C GLU A 202 -9.66 -18.90 -4.67
N LEU A 203 -8.48 -18.33 -4.90
CA LEU A 203 -8.16 -16.94 -4.58
C LEU A 203 -8.39 -15.99 -5.75
N ALA A 204 -7.98 -16.36 -6.96
CA ALA A 204 -7.97 -15.51 -8.15
C ALA A 204 -9.27 -15.60 -8.96
N GLY A 205 -10.02 -16.69 -8.86
CA GLY A 205 -11.19 -16.93 -9.70
C GLY A 205 -10.81 -17.10 -11.17
N GLN A 206 -11.20 -16.13 -12.02
CA GLN A 206 -10.88 -16.13 -13.46
C GLN A 206 -9.70 -15.20 -13.83
N ASP A 207 -9.08 -14.54 -12.85
CA ASP A 207 -7.90 -13.73 -13.12
C ASP A 207 -6.69 -14.63 -13.47
N SER A 208 -5.76 -14.10 -14.26
CA SER A 208 -4.51 -14.78 -14.65
C SER A 208 -3.26 -14.09 -14.07
N ARG A 209 -3.45 -12.98 -13.35
CA ARG A 209 -2.40 -12.21 -12.67
C ARG A 209 -2.11 -12.78 -11.29
N SER A 210 -0.91 -12.57 -10.78
CA SER A 210 -0.59 -12.96 -9.40
C SER A 210 -1.52 -12.24 -8.40
N VAL A 211 -1.78 -12.89 -7.27
CA VAL A 211 -2.64 -12.35 -6.20
C VAL A 211 -1.77 -12.02 -5.00
N ILE A 212 -1.70 -10.75 -4.63
CA ILE A 212 -1.13 -10.33 -3.36
C ILE A 212 -2.23 -10.39 -2.29
N ILE A 213 -2.03 -11.24 -1.28
CA ILE A 213 -2.95 -11.35 -0.15
C ILE A 213 -2.31 -10.73 1.07
N SER A 214 -2.99 -9.72 1.61
CA SER A 214 -2.55 -8.97 2.78
C SER A 214 -3.62 -9.03 3.87
N GLY A 215 -3.18 -9.27 5.11
CA GLY A 215 -4.10 -9.36 6.25
C GLY A 215 -3.37 -9.44 7.58
N THR A 216 -4.15 -9.66 8.62
CA THR A 216 -3.64 -9.85 9.98
C THR A 216 -4.31 -11.08 10.59
N ILE A 217 -3.50 -12.01 11.10
CA ILE A 217 -4.00 -13.15 11.88
C ILE A 217 -4.13 -12.71 13.33
N ASP A 218 -5.33 -12.80 13.91
CA ASP A 218 -5.59 -12.25 15.24
C ASP A 218 -4.79 -12.97 16.34
N LEU A 219 -4.75 -14.31 16.27
CA LEU A 219 -3.96 -15.13 17.18
C LEU A 219 -3.51 -16.43 16.50
N VAL A 220 -2.24 -16.76 16.69
CA VAL A 220 -1.69 -18.08 16.39
C VAL A 220 -0.80 -18.55 17.53
N PHE A 221 -0.93 -19.81 17.94
CA PHE A 221 -0.09 -20.36 18.99
C PHE A 221 0.22 -21.84 18.74
N LYS A 222 1.33 -22.31 19.32
CA LYS A 222 1.83 -23.67 19.13
C LYS A 222 1.39 -24.57 20.28
N GLU A 223 0.74 -25.67 19.93
CA GLU A 223 0.45 -26.80 20.82
C GLU A 223 1.34 -28.00 20.45
N VAL A 224 1.24 -29.07 21.24
CA VAL A 224 1.99 -30.32 21.02
C VAL A 224 1.64 -30.94 19.66
N ASP A 225 0.36 -30.88 19.28
CA ASP A 225 -0.15 -31.52 18.05
C ASP A 225 -0.11 -30.60 16.80
N GLY A 226 0.34 -29.34 16.95
CA GLY A 226 0.47 -28.42 15.83
C GLY A 226 0.17 -26.95 16.17
N TRP A 227 0.07 -26.13 15.11
CA TRP A 227 -0.32 -24.72 15.23
C TRP A 227 -1.83 -24.55 15.28
N VAL A 228 -2.29 -23.67 16.15
CA VAL A 228 -3.70 -23.30 16.29
C VAL A 228 -3.86 -21.87 15.82
N VAL A 229 -4.66 -21.67 14.77
CA VAL A 229 -4.99 -20.37 14.20
C VAL A 229 -6.38 -19.94 14.65
N ILE A 230 -6.51 -18.70 15.12
CA ILE A 230 -7.74 -18.14 15.65
C ILE A 230 -7.96 -16.76 15.06
N ASP A 231 -9.22 -16.50 14.72
CA ASP A 231 -9.73 -15.19 14.36
C ASP A 231 -10.95 -14.90 15.25
N TYR A 232 -10.93 -13.74 15.92
CA TYR A 232 -11.95 -13.31 16.85
C TYR A 232 -13.06 -12.59 16.08
N LYS A 233 -14.31 -12.96 16.34
CA LYS A 233 -15.47 -12.28 15.78
C LYS A 233 -16.34 -11.67 16.86
N THR A 234 -16.73 -10.41 16.65
CA THR A 234 -17.66 -9.70 17.55
C THR A 234 -19.11 -9.88 17.16
N ASP A 235 -19.39 -10.60 16.07
CA ASP A 235 -20.74 -10.95 15.62
C ASP A 235 -21.50 -11.69 16.74
N ARG A 236 -22.69 -11.18 17.09
CA ARG A 236 -23.59 -11.78 18.07
C ARG A 236 -24.90 -12.14 17.39
N PRO A 237 -25.07 -13.35 16.84
CA PRO A 237 -26.34 -13.79 16.28
C PRO A 237 -27.48 -13.68 17.30
N LYS A 238 -28.67 -13.30 16.85
CA LYS A 238 -29.87 -13.24 17.71
C LYS A 238 -30.32 -14.63 18.17
N ASN A 239 -30.12 -15.65 17.33
CA ASN A 239 -30.43 -17.04 17.65
C ASN A 239 -29.15 -17.86 17.74
N GLU A 240 -29.02 -18.71 18.76
CA GLU A 240 -27.85 -19.58 18.92
C GLU A 240 -27.62 -20.54 17.75
N LYS A 241 -28.69 -20.98 17.09
CA LYS A 241 -28.60 -21.87 15.91
C LYS A 241 -27.81 -21.23 14.75
N ASP A 242 -27.78 -19.91 14.69
CA ASP A 242 -27.11 -19.18 13.61
C ASP A 242 -25.59 -19.11 13.76
N TYR A 243 -25.01 -19.53 14.91
CA TYR A 243 -23.56 -19.68 15.05
C TYR A 243 -22.98 -20.68 14.05
N SER A 244 -23.70 -21.77 13.74
CA SER A 244 -23.28 -22.74 12.72
C SER A 244 -23.12 -22.09 11.34
N LYS A 245 -24.01 -21.16 10.98
CA LYS A 245 -23.95 -20.41 9.73
C LYS A 245 -22.75 -19.45 9.70
N LEU A 246 -22.41 -18.82 10.84
CA LEU A 246 -21.21 -17.98 10.93
C LEU A 246 -19.93 -18.80 10.69
N VAL A 247 -19.88 -20.05 11.16
CA VAL A 247 -18.74 -20.94 10.88
C VAL A 247 -18.58 -21.11 9.37
N GLU A 248 -19.65 -21.40 8.64
CA GLU A 248 -19.60 -21.51 7.17
C GLU A 248 -19.13 -20.21 6.49
N VAL A 249 -19.56 -19.05 6.99
CA VAL A 249 -19.18 -17.73 6.45
C VAL A 249 -17.67 -17.49 6.56
N TYR A 250 -17.08 -17.81 7.70
CA TYR A 250 -15.67 -17.51 7.99
C TYR A 250 -14.71 -18.67 7.69
N GLN A 251 -15.21 -19.85 7.35
CA GLN A 251 -14.39 -21.04 7.08
C GLN A 251 -13.29 -20.78 6.04
N LYS A 252 -13.63 -20.07 4.94
CA LYS A 252 -12.64 -19.71 3.91
C LYS A 252 -11.55 -18.79 4.44
N GLN A 253 -11.91 -17.80 5.26
CA GLN A 253 -10.94 -16.88 5.88
C GLN A 253 -9.95 -17.65 6.77
N ILE A 254 -10.42 -18.59 7.57
CA ILE A 254 -9.58 -19.44 8.43
C ILE A 254 -8.68 -20.36 7.59
N ALA A 255 -9.21 -20.94 6.50
CA ALA A 255 -8.41 -21.77 5.60
C ALA A 255 -7.25 -20.97 4.98
N ILE A 256 -7.52 -19.73 4.53
CA ILE A 256 -6.49 -18.81 4.03
C ILE A 256 -5.43 -18.56 5.11
N TYR A 257 -5.83 -18.21 6.34
CA TYR A 257 -4.86 -17.98 7.42
C TYR A 257 -4.03 -19.20 7.75
N THR A 258 -4.62 -20.40 7.69
CA THR A 258 -3.89 -21.65 7.93
C THR A 258 -2.84 -21.88 6.85
N GLN A 259 -3.18 -21.67 5.58
CA GLN A 259 -2.22 -21.79 4.47
C GLN A 259 -1.12 -20.74 4.56
N VAL A 260 -1.48 -19.47 4.80
CA VAL A 260 -0.51 -18.37 4.99
C VAL A 260 0.48 -18.71 6.09
N TRP A 261 0.00 -19.20 7.24
CA TRP A 261 0.85 -19.53 8.38
C TRP A 261 1.77 -20.73 8.12
N GLN A 262 1.42 -21.62 7.20
CA GLN A 262 2.28 -22.75 6.82
C GLN A 262 3.46 -22.33 5.93
N GLU A 263 3.32 -21.21 5.21
CA GLU A 263 4.34 -20.69 4.27
C GLU A 263 5.33 -19.72 4.94
N ILE A 264 5.07 -19.27 6.18
CA ILE A 264 5.90 -18.32 6.94
C ILE A 264 6.71 -19.07 7.99
#